data_AF-D1AW43-F1
#
_entry.id   AF-D1AW43-F1
#
_cell.length_a   1.000
_cell.length_b   1.000
_cell.length_c   1.000
_cell.angle_alpha   90.00
_cell.angle_beta   90.00
_cell.angle_gamma   90.00
#
_symmetry.space_group_name_H-M   'P 1'
#
loop_
_entity.id
_entity.type
_entity.pdbx_description
1 polymer ?
#
loop_
_entity_poly.entity_id
_entity_poly.type
_entity_poly.pdbx_seq_one_letter_code
_entity_poly.pdbx_strand_id
1 'polypeptide(L)'
;MRKLNEYNGFDEFLDDFKNFNEKSKYFKIDMNANILIKEPSYILEYGYMYYVKGFKDVNNVFDLKDIYLRKEKKIKRHSSIEKEKLKESFFRAIFNRDEIHSLSLSNELIRRDSKMFFDILYLNAKLSDDANRLIKVYLFEKIFEDIGLSIPFLRNLIGYICKSKEGYGNKKEVDKLYSYILKNRFNEEIEVNVNKMNENNTIILRFLEEEQC
;
A
#
# COMPACT_ATOMS: atom_id res chain seq x y z
N MET A 1 -15.05 18.62 -7.66
CA MET A 1 -14.60 17.46 -6.86
C MET A 1 -13.66 17.99 -5.81
N ARG A 2 -13.82 17.64 -4.53
CA ARG A 2 -13.11 18.32 -3.44
C ARG A 2 -11.60 18.08 -3.50
N LYS A 3 -10.81 19.15 -3.49
CA LYS A 3 -9.35 19.09 -3.32
C LYS A 3 -8.96 18.81 -1.86
N LEU A 4 -7.70 18.44 -1.60
CA LEU A 4 -7.22 18.21 -0.23
C LEU A 4 -7.28 19.47 0.64
N ASN A 5 -7.26 20.68 0.10
CA ASN A 5 -7.41 21.88 0.92
C ASN A 5 -8.88 22.20 1.28
N GLU A 6 -9.84 21.39 0.83
CA GLU A 6 -11.27 21.62 1.04
C GLU A 6 -11.87 20.81 2.22
N TYR A 7 -11.09 19.95 2.89
CA TYR A 7 -11.53 19.30 4.13
C TYR A 7 -10.91 19.98 5.35
N ASN A 8 -11.60 19.92 6.50
CA ASN A 8 -11.19 20.61 7.71
C ASN A 8 -10.06 19.91 8.48
N GLY A 9 -9.71 18.67 8.10
CA GLY A 9 -8.62 17.94 8.71
C GLY A 9 -8.53 16.47 8.27
N PHE A 10 -7.54 15.77 8.82
CA PHE A 10 -7.26 14.39 8.48
C PHE A 10 -8.43 13.44 8.79
N ASP A 11 -9.15 13.65 9.89
CA ASP A 11 -10.27 12.79 10.30
C ASP A 11 -11.45 12.89 9.33
N GLU A 12 -11.82 14.10 8.90
CA GLU A 12 -12.89 14.31 7.90
C GLU A 12 -12.49 13.66 6.57
N PHE A 13 -11.25 13.89 6.13
CA PHE A 13 -10.71 13.25 4.94
C PHE A 13 -10.76 11.72 5.04
N LEU A 14 -10.30 11.17 6.17
CA LEU A 14 -10.24 9.73 6.36
C LEU A 14 -11.63 9.11 6.39
N ASP A 15 -12.63 9.78 6.96
CA ASP A 15 -14.01 9.28 6.97
C ASP A 15 -14.62 9.20 5.56
N ASP A 16 -14.36 10.22 4.73
CA ASP A 16 -14.82 10.26 3.34
C ASP A 16 -14.12 9.21 2.47
N PHE A 17 -12.82 8.97 2.70
CA PHE A 17 -12.01 8.07 1.88
C PHE A 17 -11.79 6.67 2.46
N LYS A 18 -12.31 6.35 3.65
CA LYS A 18 -12.05 5.06 4.35
C LYS A 18 -12.34 3.79 3.54
N ASN A 19 -13.17 3.94 2.52
CA ASN A 19 -13.62 2.86 1.65
C ASN A 19 -13.12 3.01 0.20
N PHE A 20 -12.33 4.04 -0.12
CA PHE A 20 -11.75 4.30 -1.44
C PHE A 20 -10.48 3.46 -1.64
N ASN A 21 -10.68 2.18 -1.94
CA ASN A 21 -9.63 1.19 -1.81
C ASN A 21 -8.97 0.75 -3.12
N GLU A 22 -9.56 1.04 -4.29
CA GLU A 22 -8.99 0.59 -5.57
C GLU A 22 -9.31 1.52 -6.74
N LYS A 23 -8.34 1.72 -7.64
CA LYS A 23 -8.60 2.21 -9.00
C LYS A 23 -9.18 1.09 -9.88
N SER A 24 -10.13 1.38 -10.77
CA SER A 24 -10.94 0.41 -11.54
C SER A 24 -10.18 -0.55 -12.42
N LYS A 25 -8.91 -0.33 -12.74
CA LYS A 25 -8.34 -0.95 -13.95
C LYS A 25 -8.17 -2.47 -13.77
N TYR A 26 -9.26 -3.22 -13.94
CA TYR A 26 -9.36 -4.61 -14.30
C TYR A 26 -8.67 -4.68 -15.66
N PHE A 27 -7.36 -4.97 -15.70
CA PHE A 27 -6.59 -5.21 -16.91
C PHE A 27 -7.02 -4.37 -18.14
N LYS A 28 -6.40 -3.21 -18.41
CA LYS A 28 -6.59 -2.60 -19.74
C LYS A 28 -5.79 -3.42 -20.75
N ILE A 29 -6.45 -4.08 -21.69
CA ILE A 29 -5.75 -4.73 -22.80
C ILE A 29 -5.51 -3.65 -23.87
N ASP A 30 -4.25 -3.39 -24.23
CA ASP A 30 -3.94 -2.48 -25.34
C ASP A 30 -4.16 -3.17 -26.71
N MET A 31 -4.08 -2.42 -27.82
CA MET A 31 -4.25 -2.97 -29.17
C MET A 31 -3.18 -3.99 -29.57
N ASN A 32 -2.13 -4.14 -28.75
CA ASN A 32 -1.05 -5.13 -28.92
C ASN A 32 -1.25 -6.35 -27.98
N ALA A 33 -2.43 -6.49 -27.36
CA ALA A 33 -2.76 -7.52 -26.39
C ALA A 33 -1.95 -7.50 -25.07
N ASN A 34 -1.33 -6.37 -24.72
CA ASN A 34 -0.65 -6.21 -23.43
C ASN A 34 -1.65 -5.91 -22.32
N ILE A 35 -1.51 -6.61 -21.18
CA ILE A 35 -2.32 -6.41 -19.98
C ILE A 35 -1.76 -5.27 -19.14
N LEU A 36 -2.46 -4.14 -19.08
CA LEU A 36 -2.16 -2.99 -18.22
C LEU A 36 -2.83 -3.17 -16.85
N ILE A 37 -2.00 -3.25 -15.81
CA ILE A 37 -2.30 -3.77 -14.47
C ILE A 37 -3.11 -2.77 -13.62
N LYS A 38 -3.76 -3.28 -12.55
CA LYS A 38 -4.32 -2.47 -11.46
C LYS A 38 -3.25 -1.57 -10.84
N GLU A 39 -3.32 -0.27 -11.12
CA GLU A 39 -2.52 0.73 -10.41
C GLU A 39 -3.02 0.87 -8.95
N PRO A 40 -2.12 1.01 -7.96
CA PRO A 40 -2.51 1.34 -6.60
C PRO A 40 -3.21 2.72 -6.56
N SER A 41 -4.23 2.83 -5.72
CA SER A 41 -4.72 4.14 -5.27
C SER A 41 -3.90 4.57 -4.06
N TYR A 42 -3.25 5.72 -4.10
CA TYR A 42 -2.52 6.29 -2.96
C TYR A 42 -3.31 7.38 -2.21
N ILE A 43 -4.63 7.47 -2.39
CA ILE A 43 -5.46 8.53 -1.76
C ILE A 43 -5.20 8.65 -0.27
N LEU A 44 -5.22 7.52 0.46
CA LEU A 44 -5.11 7.55 1.91
C LEU A 44 -3.71 8.03 2.32
N GLU A 45 -2.67 7.54 1.64
CA GLU A 45 -1.30 7.99 1.82
C GLU A 45 -1.15 9.49 1.50
N TYR A 46 -1.86 9.99 0.49
CA TYR A 46 -1.86 11.40 0.13
C TYR A 46 -2.53 12.28 1.18
N GLY A 47 -3.63 11.83 1.75
CA GLY A 47 -4.24 12.51 2.90
C GLY A 47 -3.29 12.57 4.08
N TYR A 48 -2.59 11.48 4.37
CA TYR A 48 -1.57 11.46 5.41
C TYR A 48 -0.43 12.46 5.13
N MET A 49 0.16 12.40 3.93
CA MET A 49 1.23 13.33 3.50
C MET A 49 0.77 14.79 3.65
N TYR A 50 -0.46 15.09 3.24
CA TYR A 50 -0.98 16.45 3.27
C TYR A 50 -1.30 16.95 4.69
N TYR A 51 -2.13 16.23 5.44
CA TYR A 51 -2.67 16.71 6.72
C TYR A 51 -1.79 16.40 7.92
N VAL A 52 -1.06 15.28 7.89
CA VAL A 52 -0.22 14.85 9.02
C VAL A 52 1.21 15.39 8.85
N LYS A 53 1.73 15.35 7.62
CA LYS A 53 3.11 15.79 7.32
C LYS A 53 3.22 17.18 6.71
N GLY A 54 2.11 17.80 6.33
CA GLY A 54 2.12 19.14 5.72
C GLY A 54 2.75 19.18 4.31
N PHE A 55 2.96 18.03 3.67
CA PHE A 55 3.57 17.91 2.35
C PHE A 55 2.53 18.25 1.26
N LYS A 56 2.46 19.53 0.88
CA LYS A 56 1.41 20.08 0.01
C LYS A 56 1.53 19.66 -1.46
N ASP A 57 2.72 19.25 -1.88
CA ASP A 57 3.02 18.86 -3.27
C ASP A 57 2.21 17.67 -3.76
N VAL A 58 1.68 16.88 -2.84
CA VAL A 58 0.78 15.77 -3.15
C VAL A 58 -0.51 16.20 -3.85
N ASN A 59 -0.90 17.48 -3.76
CA ASN A 59 -2.01 18.03 -4.54
C ASN A 59 -1.83 17.89 -6.06
N ASN A 60 -0.58 17.83 -6.53
CA ASN A 60 -0.26 17.72 -7.95
C ASN A 60 -0.66 16.35 -8.52
N VAL A 61 -0.73 15.32 -7.68
CA VAL A 61 -1.05 13.93 -8.05
C VAL A 61 -2.33 13.41 -7.41
N PHE A 62 -3.00 14.23 -6.59
CA PHE A 62 -4.27 13.88 -5.98
C PHE A 62 -5.38 13.88 -7.03
N ASP A 63 -5.70 12.69 -7.55
CA ASP A 63 -6.78 12.46 -8.48
C ASP A 63 -7.69 11.31 -8.01
N LEU A 64 -8.98 11.62 -7.93
CA LEU A 64 -10.04 10.71 -7.51
C LEU A 64 -10.68 9.96 -8.68
N LYS A 65 -10.28 10.24 -9.93
CA LYS A 65 -10.75 9.50 -11.10
C LYS A 65 -10.48 8.02 -10.95
N ASP A 66 -11.44 7.23 -11.44
CA ASP A 66 -11.37 5.78 -11.49
C ASP A 66 -11.33 5.08 -10.12
N ILE A 67 -11.64 5.74 -9.00
CA ILE A 67 -11.57 5.11 -7.67
C ILE A 67 -12.95 4.66 -7.19
N TYR A 68 -13.00 3.42 -6.71
CA TYR A 68 -14.24 2.76 -6.32
C TYR A 68 -14.41 2.73 -4.82
N LEU A 69 -15.58 3.18 -4.39
CA LEU A 69 -16.05 3.00 -3.03
C LEU A 69 -16.40 1.53 -2.80
N ARG A 70 -15.79 0.91 -1.79
CA ARG A 70 -16.18 -0.42 -1.33
C ARG A 70 -17.25 -0.34 -0.26
N LYS A 71 -18.13 -1.35 -0.22
CA LYS A 71 -19.00 -1.54 0.93
C LYS A 71 -18.16 -1.82 2.16
N GLU A 72 -18.45 -1.11 3.24
CA GLU A 72 -17.84 -1.36 4.53
C GLU A 72 -18.15 -2.78 5.01
N LYS A 73 -17.11 -3.50 5.44
CA LYS A 73 -17.23 -4.83 6.05
C LYS A 73 -16.55 -4.84 7.41
N LYS A 74 -17.27 -5.23 8.46
CA LYS A 74 -16.72 -5.37 9.81
C LYS A 74 -15.54 -6.36 9.81
N ILE A 75 -14.39 -5.93 10.34
CA ILE A 75 -13.22 -6.80 10.48
C ILE A 75 -13.33 -7.56 11.80
N LYS A 76 -13.17 -8.88 11.74
CA LYS A 76 -13.22 -9.71 12.94
C LYS A 76 -11.87 -9.65 13.68
N ARG A 77 -11.90 -10.01 14.96
CA ARG A 77 -10.70 -10.28 15.75
C ARG A 77 -10.57 -11.78 15.95
N HIS A 78 -9.36 -12.26 16.11
CA HIS A 78 -9.05 -13.67 16.28
C HIS A 78 -8.27 -13.89 17.57
N SER A 79 -8.81 -13.36 18.67
CA SER A 79 -8.05 -13.25 19.92
C SER A 79 -7.71 -14.61 20.55
N SER A 80 -8.42 -15.68 20.19
CA SER A 80 -8.19 -17.04 20.68
C SER A 80 -7.16 -17.83 19.87
N ILE A 81 -6.73 -17.35 18.70
CA ILE A 81 -5.72 -18.06 17.89
C ILE A 81 -4.35 -17.88 18.55
N GLU A 82 -3.60 -18.98 18.70
CA GLU A 82 -2.22 -18.95 19.19
C GLU A 82 -1.30 -18.18 18.24
N LYS A 83 -0.26 -17.54 18.78
CA LYS A 83 0.60 -16.62 18.03
C LYS A 83 1.28 -17.27 16.82
N GLU A 84 1.86 -18.47 16.97
CA GLU A 84 2.51 -19.17 15.85
C GLU A 84 1.50 -19.59 14.79
N LYS A 85 0.34 -20.11 15.19
CA LYS A 85 -0.73 -20.46 14.26
C LYS A 85 -1.27 -19.24 13.51
N LEU A 86 -1.36 -18.09 14.18
CA LEU A 86 -1.79 -16.83 13.57
C LEU A 86 -0.79 -16.39 12.49
N LYS A 87 0.52 -16.43 12.80
CA LYS A 87 1.60 -16.13 11.85
C LYS A 87 1.54 -17.04 10.63
N GLU A 88 1.50 -18.35 10.83
CA GLU A 88 1.44 -19.33 9.73
C GLU A 88 0.18 -19.15 8.87
N SER A 89 -0.97 -18.93 9.52
CA SER A 89 -2.24 -18.73 8.82
C SER A 89 -2.22 -17.44 8.01
N PHE A 90 -1.67 -16.36 8.57
CA PHE A 90 -1.54 -15.08 7.87
C PHE A 90 -0.61 -15.19 6.66
N PHE A 91 0.55 -15.82 6.83
CA PHE A 91 1.48 -16.10 5.74
C PHE A 91 0.78 -16.84 4.60
N ARG A 92 0.11 -17.97 4.89
CA ARG A 92 -0.62 -18.73 3.87
C ARG A 92 -1.72 -17.91 3.20
N ALA A 93 -2.51 -17.18 3.98
CA ALA A 93 -3.62 -16.38 3.45
C ALA A 93 -3.13 -15.28 2.48
N ILE A 94 -2.04 -14.59 2.81
CA ILE A 94 -1.45 -13.55 1.97
C ILE A 94 -0.93 -14.12 0.66
N PHE A 95 -0.17 -15.22 0.70
CA PHE A 95 0.39 -15.84 -0.50
C PHE A 95 -0.66 -16.51 -1.37
N ASN A 96 -1.73 -17.05 -0.77
CA ASN A 96 -2.91 -17.56 -1.47
C ASN A 96 -3.89 -16.45 -1.89
N ARG A 97 -3.61 -15.19 -1.55
CA ARG A 97 -4.40 -14.02 -1.93
C ARG A 97 -5.86 -14.05 -1.42
N ASP A 98 -6.10 -14.73 -0.31
CA ASP A 98 -7.40 -14.77 0.35
C ASP A 98 -7.62 -13.45 1.11
N GLU A 99 -8.20 -12.46 0.45
CA GLU A 99 -8.40 -11.11 1.00
C GLU A 99 -9.18 -11.11 2.32
N ILE A 100 -10.25 -11.92 2.41
CA ILE A 100 -11.14 -11.89 3.57
C ILE A 100 -10.43 -12.45 4.80
N HIS A 101 -9.78 -13.61 4.67
CA HIS A 101 -9.02 -14.18 5.77
C HIS A 101 -7.77 -13.35 6.07
N SER A 102 -7.05 -12.86 5.06
CA SER A 102 -5.88 -12.01 5.23
C SER A 102 -6.20 -10.75 6.02
N LEU A 103 -7.33 -10.09 5.74
CA LEU A 103 -7.74 -8.87 6.46
C LEU A 103 -8.06 -9.16 7.92
N SER A 104 -8.69 -10.29 8.21
CA SER A 104 -9.04 -10.66 9.58
C SER A 104 -7.81 -11.06 10.40
N LEU A 105 -6.89 -11.84 9.80
CA LEU A 105 -5.66 -12.29 10.43
C LEU A 105 -4.65 -11.14 10.60
N SER A 106 -4.51 -10.26 9.61
CA SER A 106 -3.66 -9.07 9.72
C SER A 106 -4.08 -8.16 10.86
N ASN A 107 -5.38 -7.92 11.01
CA ASN A 107 -5.95 -7.12 12.08
C ASN A 107 -5.52 -7.65 13.45
N GLU A 108 -5.54 -8.96 13.65
CA GLU A 108 -5.04 -9.55 14.90
C GLU A 108 -3.51 -9.50 15.00
N LEU A 109 -2.79 -9.87 13.94
CA LEU A 109 -1.34 -10.03 13.97
C LEU A 109 -0.63 -8.69 14.22
N ILE A 110 -1.01 -7.62 13.51
CA ILE A 110 -0.34 -6.32 13.67
C ILE A 110 -0.46 -5.75 15.09
N ARG A 111 -1.53 -6.11 15.82
CA ARG A 111 -1.71 -5.71 17.23
C ARG A 111 -0.85 -6.50 18.20
N ARG A 112 -0.47 -7.73 17.84
CA ARG A 112 0.29 -8.65 18.70
C ARG A 112 1.78 -8.66 18.41
N ASP A 113 2.12 -8.48 17.14
CA ASP A 113 3.46 -8.58 16.60
C ASP A 113 3.51 -7.83 15.26
N SER A 114 3.58 -6.49 15.35
CA SER A 114 3.68 -5.61 14.18
C SER A 114 4.92 -5.94 13.35
N LYS A 115 6.04 -6.29 14.00
CA LYS A 115 7.27 -6.69 13.32
C LYS A 115 7.02 -7.90 12.41
N MET A 116 6.46 -8.98 12.95
CA MET A 116 6.14 -10.18 12.16
C MET A 116 5.13 -9.90 11.03
N PHE A 117 4.16 -9.03 11.29
CA PHE A 117 3.22 -8.57 10.26
C PHE A 117 3.96 -7.92 9.07
N PHE A 118 4.86 -6.96 9.33
CA PHE A 118 5.63 -6.29 8.29
C PHE A 118 6.62 -7.23 7.60
N ASP A 119 7.32 -8.09 8.36
CA ASP A 119 8.26 -9.06 7.80
C ASP A 119 7.58 -9.96 6.74
N ILE A 120 6.37 -10.45 7.03
CA ILE A 120 5.59 -11.28 6.09
C ILE A 120 5.17 -10.47 4.84
N LEU A 121 4.70 -9.24 5.02
CA LEU A 121 4.28 -8.41 3.89
C LEU A 121 5.44 -7.99 2.99
N TYR A 122 6.60 -7.66 3.59
CA TYR A 122 7.80 -7.34 2.83
C TYR A 122 8.33 -8.55 2.07
N LEU A 123 8.32 -9.74 2.67
CA LEU A 123 8.66 -10.97 1.97
C LEU A 123 7.76 -11.18 0.76
N ASN A 124 6.43 -10.99 0.92
CA ASN A 124 5.49 -11.07 -0.20
C ASN A 124 5.77 -10.01 -1.28
N ALA A 125 6.02 -8.76 -0.89
CA ALA A 125 6.27 -7.65 -1.81
C ALA A 125 7.58 -7.82 -2.60
N LYS A 126 8.66 -8.27 -1.94
CA LYS A 126 9.95 -8.53 -2.61
C LYS A 126 9.84 -9.65 -3.64
N LEU A 127 9.10 -10.71 -3.34
CA LEU A 127 8.90 -11.84 -4.26
C LEU A 127 7.99 -11.48 -5.45
N SER A 128 7.04 -10.55 -5.26
CA SER A 128 6.08 -10.19 -6.29
C SER A 128 6.72 -9.43 -7.46
N ASP A 129 6.22 -9.67 -8.67
CA ASP A 129 6.50 -8.89 -9.88
C ASP A 129 6.05 -7.41 -9.76
N ASP A 130 5.01 -7.14 -8.97
CA ASP A 130 4.47 -5.78 -8.80
C ASP A 130 5.30 -4.95 -7.81
N ALA A 131 6.12 -4.04 -8.36
CA ALA A 131 6.94 -3.10 -7.61
C ALA A 131 6.12 -2.23 -6.62
N ASN A 132 4.85 -1.96 -6.90
CA ASN A 132 3.99 -1.14 -6.05
C ASN A 132 3.66 -1.80 -4.71
N ARG A 133 3.73 -3.13 -4.60
CA ARG A 133 3.54 -3.80 -3.30
C ARG A 133 4.58 -3.34 -2.30
N LEU A 134 5.84 -3.21 -2.72
CA LEU A 134 6.90 -2.76 -1.81
C LEU A 134 6.64 -1.32 -1.35
N ILE A 135 6.30 -0.45 -2.30
CA ILE A 135 5.97 0.96 -2.03
C ILE A 135 4.79 1.05 -1.04
N LYS A 136 3.72 0.28 -1.26
CA LYS A 136 2.54 0.26 -0.41
C LYS A 136 2.83 -0.23 1.01
N VAL A 137 3.60 -1.30 1.16
CA VAL A 137 3.98 -1.81 2.49
C VAL A 137 4.85 -0.80 3.22
N TYR A 138 5.80 -0.17 2.52
CA TYR A 138 6.70 0.82 3.10
C TYR A 138 5.97 2.08 3.57
N LEU A 139 5.09 2.64 2.74
CA LEU A 139 4.26 3.78 3.14
C LEU A 139 3.35 3.42 4.32
N PHE A 140 2.75 2.23 4.33
CA PHE A 140 1.92 1.80 5.46
C PHE A 140 2.73 1.63 6.75
N GLU A 141 3.97 1.11 6.68
CA GLU A 141 4.86 1.03 7.84
C GLU A 141 5.12 2.42 8.43
N LYS A 142 5.45 3.41 7.58
CA LYS A 142 5.68 4.79 8.04
C LYS A 142 4.45 5.44 8.65
N ILE A 143 3.29 5.24 8.04
CA ILE A 143 2.02 5.76 8.57
C ILE A 143 1.70 5.08 9.90
N PHE A 144 1.91 3.77 10.00
CA PHE A 144 1.68 3.02 11.24
C PHE A 144 2.63 3.46 12.37
N GLU A 145 3.90 3.75 12.07
CA GLU A 145 4.88 4.27 13.03
C GLU A 145 4.42 5.61 13.63
N ASP A 146 3.77 6.47 12.83
CA ASP A 146 3.41 7.84 13.25
C ASP A 146 2.02 7.95 13.88
N ILE A 147 1.01 7.30 13.29
CA ILE A 147 -0.40 7.43 13.74
C ILE A 147 -1.00 6.12 14.26
N GLY A 148 -0.21 5.04 14.32
CA GLY A 148 -0.67 3.74 14.77
C GLY A 148 -1.58 3.02 13.78
N LEU A 149 -2.32 2.02 14.28
CA LEU A 149 -3.17 1.20 13.43
C LEU A 149 -4.45 1.92 13.02
N SER A 150 -4.55 2.23 11.73
CA SER A 150 -5.77 2.70 11.09
C SER A 150 -6.40 1.62 10.21
N ILE A 151 -7.66 1.27 10.50
CA ILE A 151 -8.41 0.23 9.77
C ILE A 151 -8.58 0.53 8.28
N PRO A 152 -8.90 1.78 7.87
CA PRO A 152 -8.91 2.17 6.45
C PRO A 152 -7.62 1.81 5.71
N PHE A 153 -6.46 2.16 6.26
CA PHE A 153 -5.17 1.88 5.64
C PHE A 153 -4.88 0.37 5.62
N LEU A 154 -5.19 -0.36 6.69
CA LEU A 154 -5.03 -1.81 6.71
C LEU A 154 -5.88 -2.49 5.63
N ARG A 155 -7.14 -2.06 5.45
CA ARG A 155 -8.02 -2.54 4.38
C ARG A 155 -7.44 -2.25 3.00
N ASN A 156 -6.94 -1.04 2.80
CA ASN A 156 -6.35 -0.61 1.53
C ASN A 156 -5.14 -1.47 1.17
N LEU A 157 -4.21 -1.63 2.11
CA LEU A 157 -2.99 -2.42 1.91
C LEU A 157 -3.30 -3.88 1.60
N ILE A 158 -4.08 -4.55 2.47
CA ILE A 158 -4.37 -5.98 2.31
C ILE A 158 -5.20 -6.22 1.05
N GLY A 159 -6.17 -5.35 0.77
CA GLY A 159 -6.94 -5.40 -0.46
C GLY A 159 -6.05 -5.31 -1.70
N TYR A 160 -5.10 -4.39 -1.71
CA TYR A 160 -4.15 -4.23 -2.81
C TYR A 160 -3.23 -5.44 -2.98
N ILE A 161 -2.62 -5.93 -1.91
CA ILE A 161 -1.72 -7.10 -1.95
C ILE A 161 -2.46 -8.33 -2.48
N CYS A 162 -3.70 -8.56 -2.03
CA CYS A 162 -4.47 -9.71 -2.49
C CYS A 162 -5.02 -9.55 -3.92
N LYS A 163 -5.08 -8.35 -4.51
CA LYS A 163 -5.73 -8.12 -5.83
C LYS A 163 -4.84 -7.57 -6.95
N SER A 164 -3.64 -7.11 -6.63
CA SER A 164 -2.62 -6.66 -7.59
C SER A 164 -2.12 -7.80 -8.52
N LYS A 165 -1.19 -7.51 -9.44
CA LYS A 165 -0.70 -8.47 -10.45
C LYS A 165 -0.30 -9.83 -9.86
N GLU A 166 -0.57 -10.90 -10.59
CA GLU A 166 0.03 -12.22 -10.32
C GLU A 166 1.42 -12.31 -10.93
N GLY A 167 2.32 -13.00 -10.22
CA GLY A 167 3.70 -13.20 -10.65
C GLY A 167 4.65 -13.12 -9.47
N TYR A 168 5.45 -14.17 -9.30
CA TYR A 168 6.57 -14.21 -8.38
C TYR A 168 7.84 -14.52 -9.18
N GLY A 169 8.95 -13.84 -8.87
CA GLY A 169 10.25 -14.15 -9.47
C GLY A 169 10.44 -13.76 -10.96
N ASN A 170 9.57 -12.93 -11.53
CA ASN A 170 9.74 -12.38 -12.89
C ASN A 170 10.71 -11.18 -12.93
N LYS A 171 11.10 -10.74 -14.14
CA LYS A 171 11.89 -9.51 -14.35
C LYS A 171 11.12 -8.30 -13.84
N LYS A 172 11.55 -7.76 -12.70
CA LYS A 172 10.94 -6.62 -12.02
C LYS A 172 11.38 -5.30 -12.65
N GLU A 173 10.42 -4.40 -12.85
CA GLU A 173 10.70 -2.99 -13.12
C GLU A 173 11.13 -2.32 -11.81
N VAL A 174 12.37 -1.81 -11.82
CA VAL A 174 13.02 -1.17 -10.67
C VAL A 174 13.29 0.27 -11.05
N ASP A 175 12.54 1.18 -10.45
CA ASP A 175 12.77 2.61 -10.55
C ASP A 175 13.54 3.15 -9.33
N LYS A 176 13.79 4.47 -9.29
CA LYS A 176 14.53 5.09 -8.18
C LYS A 176 13.82 4.98 -6.85
N LEU A 177 12.48 5.07 -6.81
CA LEU A 177 11.72 4.94 -5.57
C LEU A 177 11.85 3.52 -5.00
N TYR A 178 11.72 2.50 -5.84
CA TYR A 178 11.88 1.12 -5.41
C TYR A 178 13.30 0.86 -4.86
N SER A 179 14.32 1.34 -5.57
CA SER A 179 15.73 1.23 -5.13
C SER A 179 15.97 1.99 -3.81
N TYR A 180 15.42 3.20 -3.67
CA TYR A 180 15.49 3.99 -2.44
C TYR A 180 14.90 3.24 -1.24
N ILE A 181 13.74 2.59 -1.40
CA ILE A 181 13.11 1.82 -0.32
C ILE A 181 13.98 0.61 0.07
N LEU A 182 14.54 -0.11 -0.91
CA LEU A 182 15.41 -1.25 -0.62
C LEU A 182 16.66 -0.84 0.17
N LYS A 183 17.29 0.26 -0.23
CA LYS A 183 18.44 0.82 0.46
C LYS A 183 18.10 1.25 1.89
N ASN A 184 17.04 2.04 2.07
CA ASN A 184 16.71 2.62 3.36
C ASN A 184 16.11 1.62 4.36
N ARG A 185 15.33 0.64 3.88
CA ARG A 185 14.67 -0.33 4.77
C ARG A 185 15.49 -1.58 5.04
N PHE A 186 16.31 -2.00 4.06
CA PHE A 186 17.01 -3.29 4.09
C PHE A 186 18.53 -3.19 3.89
N ASN A 187 19.08 -2.00 3.62
CA ASN A 187 20.48 -1.81 3.26
C ASN A 187 20.89 -2.64 2.03
N GLU A 188 19.96 -2.78 1.08
CA GLU A 188 20.15 -3.52 -0.18
C GLU A 188 20.27 -2.53 -1.35
N GLU A 189 21.36 -2.60 -2.10
CA GLU A 189 21.53 -1.81 -3.33
C GLU A 189 21.14 -2.62 -4.56
N ILE A 190 20.37 -2.00 -5.45
CA ILE A 190 19.91 -2.62 -6.70
C ILE A 190 20.02 -1.62 -7.86
N GLU A 191 20.36 -2.14 -9.04
CA GLU A 191 20.42 -1.35 -10.26
C GLU A 191 19.02 -0.91 -10.70
N VAL A 192 18.87 0.40 -10.97
CA VAL A 192 17.66 0.97 -11.55
C VAL A 192 17.61 0.60 -13.03
N ASN A 193 16.55 -0.09 -13.44
CA ASN A 193 16.36 -0.55 -14.82
C ASN A 193 15.21 0.18 -15.55
N VAL A 194 14.50 1.07 -14.86
CA VAL A 194 13.50 1.99 -15.43
C VAL A 194 13.91 3.44 -15.17
N ASN A 195 14.28 4.15 -16.23
CA ASN A 195 14.78 5.53 -16.12
C ASN A 195 13.67 6.57 -15.90
N LYS A 196 12.43 6.27 -16.29
CA LYS A 196 11.30 7.20 -16.18
C LYS A 196 10.32 6.72 -15.10
N MET A 197 10.29 7.44 -13.98
CA MET A 197 9.26 7.26 -12.95
C MET A 197 7.94 7.86 -13.40
N ASN A 198 6.84 7.27 -12.93
CA ASN A 198 5.54 7.92 -13.02
C ASN A 198 5.45 9.07 -12.00
N GLU A 199 4.45 9.95 -12.15
CA GLU A 199 4.28 11.13 -11.30
C GLU A 199 4.06 10.78 -9.83
N ASN A 200 3.29 9.71 -9.54
CA ASN A 200 3.07 9.25 -8.16
C ASN A 200 4.40 8.85 -7.50
N ASN A 201 5.21 8.01 -8.16
CA ASN A 201 6.48 7.55 -7.62
C ASN A 201 7.48 8.70 -7.43
N THR A 202 7.45 9.69 -8.33
CA THR A 202 8.27 10.90 -8.20
C THR A 202 7.88 11.71 -6.96
N ILE A 203 6.59 11.96 -6.75
CA ILE A 203 6.09 12.70 -5.59
C ILE A 203 6.31 11.92 -4.28
N ILE A 204 6.10 10.60 -4.29
CA ILE A 204 6.34 9.74 -3.14
C ILE A 204 7.83 9.72 -2.76
N LEU A 205 8.73 9.62 -3.74
CA LEU A 205 10.17 9.65 -3.48
C LEU A 205 10.58 10.98 -2.83
N ARG A 206 10.12 12.11 -3.39
CA ARG A 206 10.39 13.44 -2.82
C ARG A 206 9.90 13.56 -1.38
N PHE A 207 8.67 13.10 -1.11
CA PHE A 207 8.13 13.06 0.25
C PHE A 207 9.05 12.26 1.19
N LEU A 208 9.48 11.07 0.78
CA LEU A 208 10.34 10.23 1.62
C LEU A 208 11.74 10.81 1.83
N GLU A 209 12.30 11.49 0.83
CA GLU A 209 13.59 12.19 0.94
C GLU A 209 13.51 13.41 1.87
N GLU A 210 12.41 14.16 1.84
CA GLU A 210 12.19 15.34 2.70
C GLU A 210 11.95 14.95 4.18
N GLU A 211 11.32 13.81 4.45
CA GLU A 211 11.13 13.28 5.81
C GLU A 211 12.41 12.70 6.44
N GLN A 212 13.50 12.56 5.67
CA GLN A 212 14.79 12.07 6.15
C GLN A 212 15.82 13.17 6.49
N CYS A 213 15.41 14.45 6.54
CA CYS A 213 16.21 15.53 7.13
C CYS A 213 15.83 15.81 8.59
#